data_AF-A0A9P6JQP0-F1
#
_entry.id   AF-A0A9P6JQP0-F1
#
_cell.length_a   1.000
_cell.length_b   1.000
_cell.length_c   1.000
_cell.angle_alpha   90.00
_cell.angle_beta   90.00
_cell.angle_gamma   90.00
#
_symmetry.space_group_name_H-M   'P 1'
#
loop_
_entity.id
_entity.type
_entity.pdbx_description
1 polymer ?
#
loop_
_entity_poly.entity_id
_entity_poly.type
_entity_poly.pdbx_seq_one_letter_code
_entity_poly.pdbx_strand_id
1 'polypeptide(L)'
;MLSKEYRKIWLHGLNLTSGSPSQEIVNGNLKFEYKCEELFRFRRCASFTMAPSVSITNHTTSSSPRPHILYTVQANINGNALTTKKRYSEFVGLHVQLNDRFSLPPKRILATTFFPSAWADDTLISERKDGLTAYLQAVLSDHKYRSSQAVTEFLAGTTPTGKFDLEDALPSTLSRKAALSLATAVKSGDVEAAATPVSGAYYPDWSVGNRPPEGIDFSKFDVIWFAFVLPNSSSTIDWSWNGQSVLQRLVTSARNSGYGTKIVLSVGGWGGCAWFSQSCSSASNRNTLAGALVSAINQYGLDGVDLDWEYPNSPGAGNPYGPNDAANLLSFVTLLRSWLGPSKIISAAVAHLPWLGSNGQPLYDVSAYAAQMSYVNIMNYDVWGASANPGPNAPMANLCGTSWQPQASAQAALNQWTAAGFPASKLLLGVPLYGYVSQSSKTVLTGSLMPSASMLLLQQNQDTEIESDGTTPKSMTFLNGAHPNPSHKEGEVTIQADLRGYWGQQIAFKDIVGSGAIVKRADGNYGEGGGFTMAWDNCSNTPYLYNAAQTTVVTYDDTWSLADKASFARDHGMGGAFTWSLDQDDGLTLQNAIRGGLGK
;
A
#
# COMPACT_ATOMS: atom_id res chain seq x y z
N MET A 1 -19.63 -56.22 7.67
CA MET A 1 -19.88 -54.89 8.27
C MET A 1 -18.62 -54.06 8.05
N LEU A 2 -18.55 -52.90 7.39
CA LEU A 2 -19.52 -51.99 6.79
C LEU A 2 -18.75 -51.06 5.79
N SER A 3 -19.37 -50.80 4.63
CA SER A 3 -19.30 -49.62 3.71
C SER A 3 -17.93 -48.98 3.39
N LYS A 4 -17.39 -48.96 2.15
CA LYS A 4 -17.86 -48.31 0.89
C LYS A 4 -18.51 -46.93 1.06
N GLU A 5 -17.83 -45.86 0.61
CA GLU A 5 -18.46 -44.82 -0.22
C GLU A 5 -17.49 -44.25 -1.26
N TYR A 6 -17.93 -44.33 -2.50
CA TYR A 6 -17.40 -43.66 -3.69
C TYR A 6 -18.28 -42.44 -3.96
N ARG A 7 -17.70 -41.26 -4.26
CA ARG A 7 -18.42 -40.22 -5.00
C ARG A 7 -18.13 -40.36 -6.50
N LYS A 8 -19.16 -40.79 -7.25
CA LYS A 8 -19.25 -40.64 -8.70
C LYS A 8 -19.86 -39.27 -9.01
N ILE A 9 -19.22 -38.51 -9.88
CA ILE A 9 -19.89 -37.47 -10.69
C ILE A 9 -20.17 -38.09 -12.05
N TRP A 10 -21.40 -37.92 -12.51
CA TRP A 10 -21.94 -38.36 -13.79
C TRP A 10 -21.32 -37.60 -14.97
N LEU A 11 -21.13 -38.28 -16.09
CA LEU A 11 -21.41 -37.77 -17.45
C LEU A 11 -21.57 -38.97 -18.40
N HIS A 12 -22.69 -38.99 -19.11
CA HIS A 12 -23.08 -39.93 -20.18
C HIS A 12 -22.01 -39.99 -21.29
N GLY A 13 -21.82 -41.05 -22.09
CA GLY A 13 -22.50 -42.34 -22.24
C GLY A 13 -21.85 -43.11 -23.42
N LEU A 14 -22.02 -44.44 -23.39
CA LEU A 14 -21.75 -45.45 -24.44
C LEU A 14 -20.27 -45.78 -24.79
N ASN A 15 -19.84 -47.01 -25.05
CA ASN A 15 -20.12 -48.36 -24.53
C ASN A 15 -18.97 -49.22 -25.11
N LEU A 16 -18.08 -49.79 -24.30
CA LEU A 16 -17.12 -50.82 -24.75
C LEU A 16 -17.11 -51.97 -23.74
N THR A 17 -17.50 -53.15 -24.22
CA THR A 17 -17.71 -54.38 -23.45
C THR A 17 -16.40 -55.15 -23.22
N SER A 18 -16.11 -55.34 -21.94
CA SER A 18 -15.67 -56.56 -21.24
C SER A 18 -14.54 -57.45 -21.81
N GLY A 19 -13.45 -57.50 -21.04
CA GLY A 19 -12.58 -58.67 -20.89
C GLY A 19 -11.72 -58.51 -19.64
N SER A 20 -12.06 -59.22 -18.56
CA SER A 20 -11.41 -59.11 -17.24
C SER A 20 -10.04 -59.82 -17.20
N PRO A 21 -9.05 -59.32 -16.43
CA PRO A 21 -7.72 -59.92 -16.36
C PRO A 21 -7.63 -61.01 -15.29
N SER A 22 -6.92 -62.11 -15.59
CA SER A 22 -6.41 -63.06 -14.59
C SER A 22 -5.01 -62.62 -14.14
N GLN A 23 -4.82 -62.40 -12.83
CA GLN A 23 -3.52 -62.13 -12.22
C GLN A 23 -2.89 -63.44 -11.74
N GLU A 24 -1.63 -63.67 -12.10
CA GLU A 24 -0.73 -64.55 -11.36
C GLU A 24 0.59 -63.80 -11.11
N ILE A 25 1.02 -63.76 -9.85
CA ILE A 25 2.25 -63.12 -9.40
C ILE A 25 3.22 -64.23 -9.01
N VAL A 26 4.37 -64.31 -9.70
CA VAL A 26 5.55 -65.02 -9.21
C VAL A 26 6.82 -64.22 -9.56
N ASN A 27 7.56 -63.81 -8.53
CA ASN A 27 8.93 -63.25 -8.56
C ASN A 27 9.20 -62.00 -9.43
N GLY A 28 8.57 -60.88 -9.06
CA GLY A 28 9.28 -59.60 -8.97
C GLY A 28 9.77 -58.90 -10.24
N ASN A 29 9.33 -59.28 -11.45
CA ASN A 29 9.53 -58.50 -12.68
C ASN A 29 8.43 -58.79 -13.70
N LEU A 30 7.61 -57.80 -14.06
CA LEU A 30 6.61 -57.90 -15.14
C LEU A 30 7.23 -57.44 -16.47
N LYS A 31 7.64 -58.41 -17.29
CA LYS A 31 7.83 -58.24 -18.73
C LYS A 31 6.46 -58.27 -19.41
N PHE A 32 6.16 -57.28 -20.24
CA PHE A 32 5.09 -57.39 -21.25
C PHE A 32 5.73 -57.82 -22.56
N GLU A 33 5.49 -59.07 -22.95
CA GLU A 33 5.86 -59.62 -24.26
C GLU A 33 4.57 -59.73 -25.08
N TYR A 34 4.38 -58.83 -26.05
CA TYR A 34 3.30 -58.95 -27.02
C TYR A 34 3.79 -59.78 -28.20
N LYS A 35 3.11 -60.92 -28.44
CA LYS A 35 3.26 -61.70 -29.67
C LYS A 35 2.82 -60.86 -30.87
N CYS A 36 3.75 -60.56 -31.77
CA CYS A 36 3.44 -60.12 -33.13
C CYS A 36 3.40 -61.35 -34.04
N GLU A 37 2.20 -61.82 -34.38
CA GLU A 37 2.00 -62.68 -35.55
C GLU A 37 1.22 -61.92 -36.64
N GLU A 38 1.80 -62.00 -37.83
CA GLU A 38 1.24 -61.75 -39.15
C GLU A 38 0.70 -60.35 -39.48
N LEU A 39 1.55 -59.54 -40.14
CA LEU A 39 1.25 -58.92 -41.44
C LEU A 39 2.51 -58.27 -42.02
N PHE A 40 3.18 -59.02 -42.90
CA PHE A 40 4.19 -58.49 -43.81
C PHE A 40 3.50 -57.59 -44.85
N ARG A 41 3.63 -56.25 -44.73
CA ARG A 41 3.94 -55.31 -45.83
C ARG A 41 3.90 -53.85 -45.32
N PHE A 42 4.91 -53.09 -45.76
CA PHE A 42 5.25 -51.70 -45.45
C PHE A 42 5.97 -51.43 -44.11
N ARG A 43 7.32 -51.39 -44.21
CA ARG A 43 8.21 -50.68 -43.30
C ARG A 43 7.76 -49.21 -43.16
N ARG A 44 7.31 -48.83 -41.97
CA ARG A 44 7.65 -47.57 -41.29
C ARG A 44 7.54 -47.82 -39.78
N CYS A 45 8.67 -48.03 -39.11
CA CYS A 45 8.72 -47.78 -37.67
C CYS A 45 8.43 -46.30 -37.47
N ALA A 46 7.19 -45.95 -37.12
CA ALA A 46 6.90 -44.65 -36.57
C ALA A 46 7.60 -44.58 -35.21
N SER A 47 8.73 -43.88 -35.15
CA SER A 47 9.26 -43.40 -33.89
C SER A 47 8.16 -42.59 -33.23
N PHE A 48 7.67 -43.04 -32.06
CA PHE A 48 6.80 -42.24 -31.21
C PHE A 48 7.66 -41.10 -30.64
N THR A 49 7.90 -40.07 -31.44
CA THR A 49 8.42 -38.80 -30.94
C THR A 49 7.34 -38.19 -30.07
N MET A 50 7.58 -38.09 -28.76
CA MET A 50 6.68 -37.35 -27.86
C MET A 50 6.41 -35.97 -28.45
N ALA A 51 5.12 -35.59 -28.50
CA ALA A 51 4.73 -34.25 -28.90
C ALA A 51 5.43 -33.24 -27.98
N PRO A 52 5.95 -32.13 -28.55
CA PRO A 52 6.64 -31.14 -27.76
C PRO A 52 5.65 -30.52 -26.79
N SER A 53 6.04 -30.35 -25.54
CA SER A 53 5.22 -29.72 -24.51
C SER A 53 5.91 -28.47 -23.99
N VAL A 54 5.11 -27.49 -23.56
CA VAL A 54 5.62 -26.26 -22.94
C VAL A 54 4.64 -25.78 -21.88
N SER A 55 5.18 -25.24 -20.80
CA SER A 55 4.44 -24.63 -19.69
C SER A 55 5.20 -23.44 -19.11
N ILE A 56 4.43 -22.49 -18.58
CA ILE A 56 4.96 -21.33 -17.85
C ILE A 56 4.25 -21.27 -16.50
N THR A 57 4.75 -22.04 -15.53
CA THR A 57 4.11 -22.16 -14.22
C THR A 57 4.61 -21.10 -13.23
N ASN A 58 5.86 -20.67 -13.39
CA ASN A 58 6.55 -19.79 -12.46
C ASN A 58 7.03 -18.49 -13.12
N HIS A 59 7.20 -17.44 -12.30
CA HIS A 59 7.79 -16.18 -12.73
C HIS A 59 8.69 -15.61 -11.63
N THR A 60 9.62 -14.73 -11.99
CA THR A 60 10.42 -13.98 -11.01
C THR A 60 10.40 -12.50 -11.36
N THR A 61 10.21 -11.64 -10.37
CA THR A 61 10.48 -10.20 -10.52
C THR A 61 11.92 -9.92 -10.11
N SER A 62 12.87 -10.15 -11.01
CA SER A 62 14.28 -9.98 -10.67
C SER A 62 15.03 -9.43 -11.87
N SER A 63 15.49 -8.18 -11.75
CA SER A 63 16.80 -7.78 -12.27
C SER A 63 17.17 -6.36 -11.85
N SER A 64 18.48 -6.15 -11.73
CA SER A 64 19.14 -4.85 -11.78
C SER A 64 19.38 -4.46 -13.25
N PRO A 65 19.30 -3.18 -13.64
CA PRO A 65 19.04 -2.00 -12.82
C PRO A 65 17.56 -1.65 -12.65
N ARG A 66 16.62 -2.40 -13.26
CA ARG A 66 15.17 -2.11 -13.19
C ARG A 66 14.32 -3.40 -13.07
N PRO A 67 13.48 -3.54 -12.03
CA PRO A 67 12.62 -4.71 -11.86
C PRO A 67 11.67 -4.93 -13.05
N HIS A 68 11.56 -6.19 -13.50
CA HIS A 68 10.62 -6.64 -14.52
C HIS A 68 10.25 -8.11 -14.28
N ILE A 69 9.16 -8.57 -14.89
CA ILE A 69 8.72 -9.97 -14.79
C ILE A 69 9.51 -10.83 -15.79
N LEU A 70 10.12 -11.90 -15.30
CA LEU A 70 10.70 -12.98 -16.08
C LEU A 70 9.81 -14.21 -15.96
N TYR A 71 9.27 -14.69 -17.07
CA TYR A 71 8.49 -15.91 -17.18
C TYR A 71 9.42 -17.11 -17.28
N THR A 72 9.25 -18.10 -16.41
CA THR A 72 10.03 -19.34 -16.46
C THR A 72 9.36 -20.28 -17.46
N VAL A 73 9.95 -20.40 -18.64
CA VAL A 73 9.49 -21.29 -19.70
C VAL A 73 10.12 -22.65 -19.50
N GLN A 74 9.28 -23.66 -19.32
CA GLN A 74 9.68 -25.07 -19.25
C GLN A 74 9.17 -25.77 -20.51
N ALA A 75 10.09 -26.25 -21.35
CA ALA A 75 9.74 -26.94 -22.60
C ALA A 75 10.35 -28.33 -22.64
N ASN A 76 9.65 -29.29 -23.23
CA ASN A 76 10.19 -30.60 -23.56
C ASN A 76 10.07 -30.78 -25.08
N ILE A 77 11.19 -30.85 -25.78
CA ILE A 77 11.23 -31.06 -27.22
C ILE A 77 11.97 -32.36 -27.49
N ASN A 78 11.27 -33.35 -28.06
CA ASN A 78 11.83 -34.65 -28.42
C ASN A 78 12.53 -35.38 -27.26
N GLY A 79 12.07 -35.20 -26.03
CA GLY A 79 12.65 -35.81 -24.82
C GLY A 79 13.69 -34.95 -24.11
N ASN A 80 14.08 -33.80 -24.66
CA ASN A 80 15.01 -32.88 -24.03
C ASN A 80 14.23 -31.81 -23.24
N ALA A 81 14.36 -31.85 -21.91
CA ALA A 81 13.81 -30.83 -21.03
C ALA A 81 14.70 -29.58 -21.02
N LEU A 82 14.10 -28.43 -21.32
CA LEU A 82 14.72 -27.11 -21.35
C LEU A 82 13.99 -26.20 -20.37
N THR A 83 14.75 -25.39 -19.62
CA THR A 83 14.19 -24.34 -18.77
C THR A 83 14.91 -23.04 -19.06
N THR A 84 14.16 -22.03 -19.49
CA THR A 84 14.68 -20.69 -19.79
C THR A 84 13.82 -19.61 -19.13
N LYS A 85 14.37 -18.42 -18.95
CA LYS A 85 13.64 -17.25 -18.44
C LYS A 85 13.50 -16.22 -19.55
N LYS A 86 12.28 -15.75 -19.76
CA LYS A 86 11.94 -14.83 -20.85
C LYS A 86 11.15 -13.62 -20.39
N ARG A 87 11.48 -12.46 -20.95
CA ARG A 87 10.67 -11.25 -20.83
C ARG A 87 9.54 -11.26 -21.85
N TYR A 88 8.49 -10.47 -21.63
CA TYR A 88 7.35 -10.40 -22.57
C TYR A 88 7.78 -9.93 -23.97
N SER A 89 8.68 -8.93 -24.05
CA SER A 89 9.24 -8.43 -25.31
C SER A 89 9.94 -9.50 -26.14
N GLU A 90 10.51 -10.54 -25.50
CA GLU A 90 11.14 -11.64 -26.24
C GLU A 90 10.10 -12.54 -26.92
N PHE A 91 8.89 -12.68 -26.36
CA PHE A 91 7.79 -13.37 -27.03
C PHE A 91 7.26 -12.54 -28.21
N VAL A 92 7.17 -11.22 -28.04
CA VAL A 92 6.83 -10.29 -29.12
C VAL A 92 7.87 -10.35 -30.23
N GLY A 93 9.15 -10.32 -29.89
CA GLY A 93 10.26 -10.46 -30.84
C GLY A 93 10.21 -11.78 -31.60
N LEU A 94 9.94 -12.89 -30.90
CA LEU A 94 9.74 -14.20 -31.53
C LEU A 94 8.55 -14.17 -32.51
N HIS A 95 7.42 -13.61 -32.09
CA HIS A 95 6.21 -13.51 -32.93
C HIS A 95 6.46 -12.71 -34.21
N VAL A 96 7.13 -11.57 -34.09
CA VAL A 96 7.52 -10.72 -35.23
C VAL A 96 8.51 -11.44 -36.14
N GLN A 97 9.52 -12.11 -35.57
CA GLN A 97 10.55 -12.83 -36.34
C GLN A 97 9.96 -14.02 -37.11
N LEU A 98 9.00 -14.73 -36.52
CA LEU A 98 8.31 -15.84 -37.18
C LEU A 98 7.27 -15.35 -38.20
N ASN A 99 6.78 -14.12 -38.05
CA ASN A 99 5.62 -13.59 -38.76
C ASN A 99 4.46 -14.60 -38.77
N ASP A 100 4.18 -15.15 -37.60
CA ASP A 100 3.18 -16.20 -37.42
C ASP A 100 1.76 -15.64 -37.25
N ARG A 101 0.77 -16.55 -37.22
CA ARG A 101 -0.66 -16.22 -37.17
C ARG A 101 -1.28 -16.33 -35.78
N PHE A 102 -0.50 -16.73 -34.78
CA PHE A 102 -1.00 -17.00 -33.44
C PHE A 102 -1.08 -15.71 -32.64
N SER A 103 -2.07 -15.62 -31.76
CA SER A 103 -2.25 -14.42 -30.95
C SER A 103 -1.39 -14.50 -29.69
N LEU A 104 -0.64 -13.43 -29.42
CA LEU A 104 -0.08 -13.19 -28.10
C LEU A 104 -1.17 -12.65 -27.16
N PRO A 105 -1.12 -12.98 -25.85
CA PRO A 105 -2.01 -12.35 -24.88
C PRO A 105 -1.80 -10.83 -24.90
N PRO A 106 -2.88 -10.02 -24.83
CA PRO A 106 -2.80 -8.58 -25.01
C PRO A 106 -1.94 -7.89 -23.95
N LYS A 107 -1.31 -6.79 -24.36
CA LYS A 107 -0.54 -5.92 -23.47
C LYS A 107 -1.49 -5.19 -22.52
N ARG A 108 -1.54 -5.69 -21.28
CA ARG A 108 -2.20 -5.06 -20.14
C ARG A 108 -1.16 -4.46 -19.19
N ILE A 109 -1.46 -3.30 -18.64
CA ILE A 109 -0.78 -2.74 -17.46
C ILE A 109 -1.04 -3.72 -16.32
N LEU A 110 -0.01 -4.45 -15.87
CA LEU A 110 -0.14 -5.47 -14.81
C LEU A 110 -0.15 -4.87 -13.39
N ALA A 111 -0.39 -3.57 -13.29
CA ALA A 111 -0.49 -2.83 -12.04
C ALA A 111 -1.76 -1.98 -12.11
N THR A 112 -2.71 -2.23 -11.20
CA THR A 112 -3.95 -1.47 -11.10
C THR A 112 -3.73 -0.06 -10.52
N THR A 113 -2.57 0.19 -9.89
CA THR A 113 -2.10 1.49 -9.39
C THR A 113 -0.56 1.54 -9.42
N PHE A 114 0.03 2.74 -9.39
CA PHE A 114 1.49 2.91 -9.47
C PHE A 114 2.21 2.67 -8.13
N PHE A 115 2.17 1.44 -7.61
CA PHE A 115 3.06 1.00 -6.52
C PHE A 115 4.20 0.09 -7.02
N PRO A 116 5.45 0.28 -6.55
CA PRO A 116 6.58 -0.62 -6.79
C PRO A 116 6.37 -2.02 -6.18
N SER A 117 6.42 -3.01 -7.07
CA SER A 117 6.52 -4.47 -6.85
C SER A 117 5.43 -5.21 -6.09
N ALA A 118 4.73 -4.60 -5.13
CA ALA A 118 3.73 -5.30 -4.31
C ALA A 118 2.36 -5.48 -4.99
N TRP A 119 2.17 -4.89 -6.18
CA TRP A 119 0.87 -4.85 -6.88
C TRP A 119 1.00 -5.41 -8.30
N ALA A 120 1.87 -6.40 -8.49
CA ALA A 120 1.73 -7.24 -9.66
C ALA A 120 0.46 -8.07 -9.43
N ASP A 121 -0.58 -7.79 -10.21
CA ASP A 121 -1.86 -8.50 -10.09
C ASP A 121 -1.61 -9.99 -10.42
N ASP A 122 -1.59 -10.84 -9.41
CA ASP A 122 -1.31 -12.28 -9.55
C ASP A 122 -2.33 -12.95 -10.50
N THR A 123 -3.56 -12.44 -10.57
CA THR A 123 -4.58 -12.89 -11.53
C THR A 123 -4.18 -12.51 -12.94
N LEU A 124 -3.82 -11.25 -13.20
CA LEU A 124 -3.35 -10.82 -14.54
C LEU A 124 -2.02 -11.47 -14.94
N ILE A 125 -1.12 -11.73 -13.99
CA ILE A 125 0.11 -12.49 -14.23
C ILE A 125 -0.23 -13.94 -14.57
N SER A 126 -1.18 -14.55 -13.86
CA SER A 126 -1.64 -15.91 -14.16
C SER A 126 -2.28 -15.99 -15.55
N GLU A 127 -3.21 -15.08 -15.87
CA GLU A 127 -3.80 -14.97 -17.21
C GLU A 127 -2.73 -14.82 -18.30
N ARG A 128 -1.71 -13.99 -18.05
CA ARG A 128 -0.60 -13.82 -19.00
C ARG A 128 0.27 -15.07 -19.12
N LYS A 129 0.56 -15.77 -18.03
CA LYS A 129 1.28 -17.07 -18.06
C LYS A 129 0.52 -18.10 -18.90
N ASP A 130 -0.80 -18.18 -18.73
CA ASP A 130 -1.67 -19.09 -19.46
C ASP A 130 -1.69 -18.75 -20.96
N GLY A 131 -1.86 -17.47 -21.29
CA GLY A 131 -1.84 -16.99 -22.68
C GLY A 131 -0.50 -17.20 -23.39
N LEU A 132 0.62 -16.94 -22.70
CA LEU A 132 1.96 -17.18 -23.25
C LEU A 132 2.25 -18.67 -23.42
N THR A 133 1.75 -19.51 -22.50
CA THR A 133 1.82 -20.97 -22.61
C THR A 133 1.06 -21.44 -23.85
N ALA A 134 -0.18 -20.97 -24.05
CA ALA A 134 -0.99 -21.32 -25.21
C ALA A 134 -0.34 -20.88 -26.54
N TYR A 135 0.24 -19.68 -26.58
CA TYR A 135 0.97 -19.18 -27.75
C TYR A 135 2.15 -20.10 -28.12
N LEU A 136 3.04 -20.42 -27.16
CA LEU A 136 4.19 -21.29 -27.44
C LEU A 136 3.77 -22.72 -27.81
N GLN A 137 2.70 -23.25 -27.20
CA GLN A 137 2.14 -24.55 -27.59
C GLN A 137 1.69 -24.55 -29.05
N ALA A 138 1.04 -23.48 -29.51
CA ALA A 138 0.60 -23.35 -30.89
C ALA A 138 1.80 -23.27 -31.87
N VAL A 139 2.82 -22.48 -31.54
CA VAL A 139 4.06 -22.37 -32.32
C VAL A 139 4.79 -23.72 -32.43
N LEU A 140 4.91 -24.47 -31.32
CA LEU A 140 5.60 -25.76 -31.29
C LEU A 140 4.80 -26.90 -31.95
N SER A 141 3.48 -26.77 -32.03
CA SER A 141 2.62 -27.75 -32.71
C SER A 141 2.64 -27.59 -34.23
N ASP A 142 3.01 -26.41 -34.73
CA ASP A 142 3.12 -26.14 -36.15
C ASP A 142 4.50 -26.53 -36.70
N HIS A 143 4.52 -27.53 -37.59
CA HIS A 143 5.74 -28.05 -38.21
C HIS A 143 6.57 -26.97 -38.93
N LYS A 144 5.93 -25.89 -39.41
CA LYS A 144 6.61 -24.77 -40.07
C LYS A 144 7.54 -24.02 -39.12
N TYR A 145 7.12 -23.82 -37.87
CA TYR A 145 7.83 -22.98 -36.91
C TYR A 145 8.65 -23.77 -35.90
N ARG A 146 8.21 -24.99 -35.54
CA ARG A 146 8.84 -25.84 -34.52
C ARG A 146 10.34 -26.07 -34.74
N SER A 147 10.77 -26.22 -35.99
CA SER A 147 12.17 -26.48 -36.35
C SER A 147 12.93 -25.23 -36.78
N SER A 148 12.33 -24.05 -36.61
CA SER A 148 12.99 -22.79 -36.97
C SER A 148 14.15 -22.49 -36.03
N GLN A 149 15.16 -21.82 -36.57
CA GLN A 149 16.30 -21.32 -35.80
C GLN A 149 15.81 -20.36 -34.70
N ALA A 150 14.85 -19.49 -35.00
CA ALA A 150 14.28 -18.54 -34.03
C ALA A 150 13.66 -19.22 -32.80
N VAL A 151 12.88 -20.29 -32.98
CA VAL A 151 12.29 -21.05 -31.86
C VAL A 151 13.37 -21.79 -31.07
N THR A 152 14.38 -22.34 -31.76
CA THR A 152 15.48 -23.06 -31.12
C THR A 152 16.33 -22.11 -30.25
N GLU A 153 16.67 -20.92 -30.76
CA GLU A 153 17.41 -19.88 -30.04
C GLU A 153 16.60 -19.32 -28.86
N PHE A 154 15.30 -19.08 -29.07
CA PHE A 154 14.41 -18.64 -28.01
C PHE A 154 14.41 -19.62 -26.84
N LEU A 155 14.29 -20.93 -27.09
CA LEU A 155 14.23 -21.94 -26.03
C LEU A 155 15.59 -22.29 -25.41
N ALA A 156 16.70 -22.06 -26.12
CA ALA A 156 18.05 -22.41 -25.67
C ALA A 156 18.73 -21.32 -24.80
N GLY A 157 18.36 -20.04 -24.93
CA GLY A 157 19.05 -18.94 -24.25
C GLY A 157 18.92 -18.97 -22.73
N THR A 158 19.98 -18.61 -22.00
CA THR A 158 20.04 -18.70 -20.52
C THR A 158 19.92 -17.37 -19.77
N THR A 159 20.02 -16.20 -20.42
CA THR A 159 19.82 -14.89 -19.77
C THR A 159 19.50 -13.80 -20.81
N PRO A 160 18.61 -12.83 -20.54
CA PRO A 160 18.30 -11.77 -21.50
C PRO A 160 19.51 -10.87 -21.75
N THR A 161 20.01 -10.81 -22.98
CA THR A 161 21.18 -9.98 -23.38
C THR A 161 20.79 -8.70 -24.14
N GLY A 162 19.50 -8.46 -24.37
CA GLY A 162 19.00 -7.29 -25.11
C GLY A 162 18.75 -6.04 -24.25
N LYS A 163 18.87 -4.85 -24.88
CA LYS A 163 18.44 -3.55 -24.32
C LYS A 163 17.03 -3.68 -23.73
N PHE A 164 16.82 -3.07 -22.56
CA PHE A 164 15.53 -3.01 -21.87
C PHE A 164 14.46 -2.39 -22.79
N ASP A 165 13.35 -3.11 -23.00
CA ASP A 165 12.19 -2.61 -23.71
C ASP A 165 11.14 -2.08 -22.72
N LEU A 166 10.40 -1.04 -23.11
CA LEU A 166 9.25 -0.56 -22.35
C LEU A 166 8.14 -1.62 -22.26
N GLU A 167 8.12 -2.59 -23.17
CA GLU A 167 7.23 -3.76 -23.12
C GLU A 167 7.52 -4.72 -21.96
N ASP A 168 8.73 -4.68 -21.41
CA ASP A 168 9.12 -5.46 -20.25
C ASP A 168 8.94 -4.70 -18.93
N ALA A 169 8.67 -3.40 -19.03
CA ALA A 169 8.57 -2.55 -17.87
C ALA A 169 7.32 -2.88 -17.05
N LEU A 170 7.53 -3.14 -15.76
CA LEU A 170 6.47 -2.92 -14.80
C LEU A 170 6.22 -1.40 -14.75
N PRO A 171 4.96 -0.92 -14.75
CA PRO A 171 4.67 0.51 -14.62
C PRO A 171 5.36 1.13 -13.41
N SER A 172 5.56 0.31 -12.39
CA SER A 172 6.21 0.62 -11.15
C SER A 172 7.74 0.81 -11.23
N THR A 173 8.35 0.61 -12.41
CA THR A 173 9.78 0.78 -12.67
C THR A 173 10.08 1.80 -13.75
N LEU A 174 9.03 2.48 -14.24
CA LEU A 174 9.12 3.62 -15.14
C LEU A 174 9.11 4.92 -14.34
N SER A 175 9.91 5.90 -14.77
CA SER A 175 9.65 7.27 -14.34
C SER A 175 8.27 7.70 -14.86
N ARG A 176 7.58 8.58 -14.14
CA ARG A 176 6.27 9.12 -14.56
C ARG A 176 6.28 9.57 -16.03
N LYS A 177 7.36 10.22 -16.47
CA LYS A 177 7.54 10.65 -17.87
C LYS A 177 7.58 9.48 -18.87
N ALA A 178 8.28 8.40 -18.54
CA ALA A 178 8.35 7.21 -19.40
C ALA A 178 7.02 6.43 -19.40
N ALA A 179 6.31 6.37 -18.27
CA ALA A 179 5.00 5.75 -18.18
C ALA A 179 3.93 6.55 -18.95
N LEU A 180 3.97 7.89 -18.84
CA LEU A 180 3.10 8.79 -19.62
C LEU A 180 3.41 8.71 -21.12
N SER A 181 4.69 8.61 -21.50
CA SER A 181 5.08 8.40 -22.90
C SER A 181 4.59 7.06 -23.43
N LEU A 182 4.62 6.00 -22.61
CA LEU A 182 4.11 4.68 -22.96
C LEU A 182 2.57 4.67 -23.09
N ALA A 183 1.86 5.32 -22.15
CA ALA A 183 0.42 5.52 -22.22
C ALA A 183 0.00 6.35 -23.44
N THR A 184 0.83 7.32 -23.86
CA THR A 184 0.61 8.13 -25.05
C THR A 184 0.87 7.34 -26.34
N ALA A 185 1.86 6.44 -26.36
CA ALA A 185 2.15 5.56 -27.48
C ALA A 185 1.11 4.44 -27.68
N VAL A 186 0.35 4.10 -26.63
CA VAL A 186 -0.74 3.10 -26.64
C VAL A 186 -2.10 3.71 -27.08
N LYS A 187 -2.12 4.95 -27.58
CA LYS A 187 -3.33 5.61 -28.12
C LYS A 187 -3.78 5.03 -29.46
N SER A 188 -4.26 3.79 -29.45
CA SER A 188 -5.19 3.24 -30.44
C SER A 188 -6.50 2.75 -29.81
N GLY A 189 -6.80 3.19 -28.59
CA GLY A 189 -8.05 2.89 -27.86
C GLY A 189 -7.88 1.78 -26.81
N ASP A 190 -8.52 1.96 -25.66
CA ASP A 190 -8.82 0.96 -24.60
C ASP A 190 -7.99 0.91 -23.31
N VAL A 191 -7.30 1.97 -22.85
CA VAL A 191 -6.81 2.02 -21.45
C VAL A 191 -6.92 3.41 -20.81
N GLU A 192 -7.85 3.58 -19.86
CA GLU A 192 -7.78 4.60 -18.81
C GLU A 192 -6.88 4.08 -17.68
N ALA A 193 -5.74 4.72 -17.42
CA ALA A 193 -4.98 4.49 -16.18
C ALA A 193 -4.12 5.71 -15.84
N ALA A 194 -4.74 6.75 -15.26
CA ALA A 194 -4.02 7.59 -14.32
C ALA A 194 -3.87 6.78 -13.01
N ALA A 195 -2.67 6.76 -12.42
CA ALA A 195 -2.45 6.15 -11.11
C ALA A 195 -3.42 6.73 -10.07
N THR A 196 -4.29 5.94 -9.47
CA THR A 196 -5.12 6.43 -8.36
C THR A 196 -4.34 6.35 -7.04
N PRO A 197 -4.26 7.42 -6.24
CA PRO A 197 -3.59 7.39 -4.92
C PRO A 197 -4.22 6.38 -3.96
N VAL A 198 -3.46 5.82 -3.00
CA VAL A 198 -4.05 4.97 -1.94
C VAL A 198 -4.91 5.80 -1.00
N SER A 199 -6.05 5.24 -0.66
CA SER A 199 -6.96 5.66 0.40
C SER A 199 -7.01 4.49 1.39
N GLY A 200 -6.34 4.62 2.53
CA GLY A 200 -6.31 3.57 3.55
C GLY A 200 -6.76 4.01 4.93
N ALA A 201 -6.87 3.07 5.86
CA ALA A 201 -7.20 3.34 7.26
C ALA A 201 -6.60 2.32 8.21
N TYR A 202 -6.15 2.76 9.38
CA TYR A 202 -5.90 1.84 10.49
C TYR A 202 -7.23 1.42 11.10
N TYR A 203 -7.36 0.12 11.36
CA TYR A 203 -8.47 -0.50 12.08
C TYR A 203 -7.91 -1.16 13.34
N PRO A 204 -7.97 -0.46 14.49
CA PRO A 204 -7.61 -1.05 15.76
C PRO A 204 -8.60 -2.13 16.18
N ASP A 205 -8.13 -3.21 16.81
CA ASP A 205 -8.95 -4.35 17.19
C ASP A 205 -10.01 -4.01 18.25
N TRP A 206 -9.73 -3.01 19.11
CA TRP A 206 -10.67 -2.44 20.06
C TRP A 206 -11.83 -1.70 19.38
N SER A 207 -11.72 -1.37 18.10
CA SER A 207 -12.80 -0.77 17.31
C SER A 207 -13.99 -1.69 17.16
N VAL A 208 -13.81 -3.01 17.30
CA VAL A 208 -14.83 -4.03 16.99
C VAL A 208 -16.18 -3.81 17.67
N GLY A 209 -16.19 -3.22 18.87
CA GLY A 209 -17.43 -2.94 19.61
C GLY A 209 -18.30 -1.88 18.95
N ASN A 210 -17.68 -0.85 18.35
CA ASN A 210 -18.37 0.29 17.74
C ASN A 210 -18.38 0.22 16.20
N ARG A 211 -17.43 -0.51 15.61
CA ARG A 211 -17.23 -0.73 14.17
C ARG A 211 -16.92 -2.21 13.93
N PRO A 212 -17.93 -3.10 13.96
CA PRO A 212 -17.68 -4.51 13.62
C PRO A 212 -17.19 -4.63 12.17
N PRO A 213 -16.28 -5.58 11.84
CA PRO A 213 -15.73 -5.70 10.50
C PRO A 213 -16.76 -5.90 9.38
N GLU A 214 -17.89 -6.55 9.68
CA GLU A 214 -18.98 -6.79 8.74
C GLU A 214 -19.74 -5.50 8.37
N GLY A 215 -19.62 -4.45 9.18
CA GLY A 215 -20.23 -3.14 8.95
C GLY A 215 -19.32 -2.14 8.22
N ILE A 216 -18.11 -2.55 7.82
CA ILE A 216 -17.17 -1.69 7.11
C ILE A 216 -17.57 -1.61 5.62
N ASP A 217 -17.68 -0.39 5.10
CA ASP A 217 -17.80 -0.16 3.65
C ASP A 217 -16.41 -0.24 2.99
N PHE A 218 -16.03 -1.46 2.57
CA PHE A 218 -14.74 -1.73 1.95
C PHE A 218 -14.52 -0.98 0.62
N SER A 219 -15.56 -0.49 -0.05
CA SER A 219 -15.41 0.32 -1.28
C SER A 219 -14.63 1.62 -1.06
N LYS A 220 -14.52 2.06 0.20
CA LYS A 220 -13.84 3.29 0.58
C LYS A 220 -12.33 3.14 0.77
N PHE A 221 -11.84 1.90 0.86
CA PHE A 221 -10.46 1.62 1.24
C PHE A 221 -9.76 0.69 0.25
N ASP A 222 -8.55 1.08 -0.17
CA ASP A 222 -7.65 0.20 -0.90
C ASP A 222 -6.89 -0.72 0.07
N VAL A 223 -6.55 -0.19 1.25
CA VAL A 223 -5.78 -0.89 2.29
C VAL A 223 -6.37 -0.59 3.68
N ILE A 224 -6.51 -1.63 4.49
CA ILE A 224 -6.79 -1.53 5.92
C ILE A 224 -5.66 -2.19 6.70
N TRP A 225 -5.08 -1.44 7.63
CA TRP A 225 -4.07 -1.96 8.57
C TRP A 225 -4.76 -2.43 9.84
N PHE A 226 -4.74 -3.74 10.10
CA PHE A 226 -5.26 -4.32 11.33
C PHE A 226 -4.25 -4.07 12.46
N ALA A 227 -4.65 -3.25 13.42
CA ALA A 227 -3.86 -2.82 14.56
C ALA A 227 -4.39 -3.50 15.85
N PHE A 228 -3.59 -4.07 16.74
CA PHE A 228 -2.18 -4.40 16.60
C PHE A 228 -1.92 -5.82 17.10
N VAL A 229 -0.82 -6.39 16.63
CA VAL A 229 -0.09 -7.43 17.36
C VAL A 229 1.15 -6.80 18.01
N LEU A 230 1.61 -7.34 19.13
CA LEU A 230 2.71 -6.75 19.90
C LEU A 230 3.93 -7.67 19.91
N PRO A 231 5.15 -7.18 19.63
CA PRO A 231 6.35 -7.98 19.88
C PRO A 231 6.50 -8.28 21.39
N ASN A 232 7.04 -9.45 21.73
CA ASN A 232 7.23 -9.87 23.11
C ASN A 232 8.69 -10.23 23.44
N SER A 233 8.96 -10.59 24.70
CA SER A 233 10.30 -10.92 25.19
C SER A 233 10.96 -12.11 24.49
N SER A 234 10.17 -13.00 23.88
CA SER A 234 10.65 -14.14 23.11
C SER A 234 10.92 -13.79 21.64
N SER A 235 10.81 -12.51 21.26
CA SER A 235 10.87 -12.06 19.86
C SER A 235 9.81 -12.72 18.97
N THR A 236 8.66 -13.09 19.53
CA THR A 236 7.45 -13.48 18.78
C THR A 236 6.40 -12.38 18.91
N ILE A 237 5.14 -12.66 18.52
CA ILE A 237 4.03 -11.71 18.59
C ILE A 237 2.96 -12.19 19.57
N ASP A 238 2.41 -11.26 20.33
CA ASP A 238 1.24 -11.41 21.19
C ASP A 238 0.01 -10.82 20.51
N TRP A 239 -1.12 -11.50 20.69
CA TRP A 239 -2.43 -11.05 20.26
C TRP A 239 -3.20 -10.52 21.47
N SER A 240 -4.06 -9.53 21.25
CA SER A 240 -5.12 -9.24 22.21
C SER A 240 -6.06 -10.45 22.37
N TRP A 241 -6.85 -10.46 23.45
CA TRP A 241 -7.76 -11.57 23.78
C TRP A 241 -8.53 -12.08 22.54
N ASN A 242 -9.12 -11.17 21.77
CA ASN A 242 -9.97 -11.49 20.63
C ASN A 242 -9.35 -11.12 19.28
N GLY A 243 -8.11 -10.62 19.23
CA GLY A 243 -7.49 -10.07 18.02
C GLY A 243 -7.51 -11.03 16.83
N GLN A 244 -7.22 -12.31 17.05
CA GLN A 244 -7.24 -13.33 15.99
C GLN A 244 -8.64 -13.51 15.39
N SER A 245 -9.69 -13.52 16.23
CA SER A 245 -11.08 -13.66 15.77
C SER A 245 -11.54 -12.42 15.02
N VAL A 246 -11.18 -11.23 15.51
CA VAL A 246 -11.51 -9.95 14.83
C VAL A 246 -10.80 -9.88 13.47
N LEU A 247 -9.52 -10.25 13.40
CA LEU A 247 -8.77 -10.29 12.14
C LEU A 247 -9.42 -11.24 11.12
N GLN A 248 -9.80 -12.45 11.53
CA GLN A 248 -10.47 -13.41 10.65
C GLN A 248 -11.79 -12.86 10.09
N ARG A 249 -12.59 -12.19 10.92
CA ARG A 249 -13.83 -11.52 10.49
C ARG A 249 -13.54 -10.38 9.52
N LEU A 250 -12.50 -9.58 9.78
CA LEU A 250 -12.08 -8.50 8.89
C LEU A 250 -11.64 -9.02 7.52
N VAL A 251 -10.77 -10.02 7.48
CA VAL A 251 -10.34 -10.64 6.22
C VAL A 251 -11.54 -11.20 5.47
N THR A 252 -12.39 -11.99 6.14
CA THR A 252 -13.57 -12.59 5.52
C THR A 252 -14.50 -11.53 4.94
N SER A 253 -14.78 -10.47 5.69
CA SER A 253 -15.65 -9.38 5.25
C SER A 253 -15.05 -8.62 4.07
N ALA A 254 -13.74 -8.33 4.11
CA ALA A 254 -13.04 -7.66 3.01
C ALA A 254 -13.07 -8.50 1.73
N ARG A 255 -12.82 -9.81 1.81
CA ARG A 255 -12.88 -10.69 0.63
C ARG A 255 -14.29 -10.83 0.08
N ASN A 256 -15.29 -11.01 0.95
CA ASN A 256 -16.69 -11.13 0.54
C ASN A 256 -17.25 -9.84 -0.08
N SER A 257 -16.68 -8.69 0.25
CA SER A 257 -17.10 -7.40 -0.33
C SER A 257 -16.83 -7.29 -1.84
N GLY A 258 -15.86 -8.04 -2.37
CA GLY A 258 -15.49 -7.99 -3.79
C GLY A 258 -14.71 -6.75 -4.24
N TYR A 259 -14.47 -5.77 -3.36
CA TYR A 259 -13.77 -4.52 -3.73
C TYR A 259 -12.24 -4.64 -3.77
N GLY A 260 -11.68 -5.80 -3.38
CA GLY A 260 -10.24 -6.05 -3.44
C GLY A 260 -9.42 -5.35 -2.35
N THR A 261 -10.05 -4.79 -1.33
CA THR A 261 -9.38 -4.15 -0.19
C THR A 261 -8.36 -5.07 0.46
N LYS A 262 -7.14 -4.56 0.61
CA LYS A 262 -6.00 -5.29 1.17
C LYS A 262 -6.00 -5.19 2.68
N ILE A 263 -5.76 -6.31 3.36
CA ILE A 263 -5.65 -6.37 4.82
C ILE A 263 -4.19 -6.63 5.19
N VAL A 264 -3.60 -5.69 5.94
CA VAL A 264 -2.18 -5.70 6.35
C VAL A 264 -2.11 -5.80 7.86
N LEU A 265 -1.26 -6.68 8.40
CA LEU A 265 -1.06 -6.81 9.84
C LEU A 265 -0.13 -5.70 10.34
N SER A 266 -0.59 -4.83 11.24
CA SER A 266 0.28 -3.85 11.88
C SER A 266 0.79 -4.40 13.21
N VAL A 267 2.10 -4.29 13.42
CA VAL A 267 2.80 -4.74 14.63
C VAL A 267 3.37 -3.52 15.36
N GLY A 268 3.04 -3.36 16.65
CA GLY A 268 3.53 -2.25 17.47
C GLY A 268 2.47 -1.25 17.91
N GLY A 269 2.65 -0.01 17.49
CA GLY A 269 1.92 1.18 17.94
C GLY A 269 2.56 1.84 19.17
N TRP A 270 2.16 3.07 19.46
CA TRP A 270 2.71 3.94 20.52
C TRP A 270 3.09 3.22 21.82
N GLY A 271 2.14 2.50 22.43
CA GLY A 271 2.34 1.74 23.67
C GLY A 271 2.84 0.30 23.49
N GLY A 272 2.98 -0.16 22.24
CA GLY A 272 3.23 -1.56 21.88
C GLY A 272 4.69 -1.90 21.54
N CYS A 273 5.61 -0.93 21.69
CA CYS A 273 6.96 -1.05 21.12
C CYS A 273 8.05 -1.56 22.06
N ALA A 274 7.70 -1.99 23.28
CA ALA A 274 8.65 -2.33 24.34
C ALA A 274 9.73 -3.36 23.93
N TRP A 275 9.39 -4.31 23.06
CA TRP A 275 10.29 -5.40 22.65
C TRP A 275 10.83 -5.27 21.22
N PHE A 276 10.56 -4.18 20.50
CA PHE A 276 11.02 -4.03 19.11
C PHE A 276 12.53 -4.00 18.98
N SER A 277 13.20 -3.14 19.77
CA SER A 277 14.66 -3.00 19.74
C SER A 277 15.34 -4.35 20.00
N GLN A 278 14.91 -5.05 21.06
CA GLN A 278 15.40 -6.40 21.36
C GLN A 278 15.14 -7.39 20.21
N SER A 279 13.91 -7.41 19.69
CA SER A 279 13.53 -8.37 18.64
C SER A 279 14.30 -8.13 17.34
N CYS A 280 14.76 -6.91 17.08
CA CYS A 280 15.57 -6.58 15.92
C CYS A 280 17.08 -6.68 16.16
N SER A 281 17.54 -6.76 17.42
CA SER A 281 18.94 -6.58 17.82
C SER A 281 19.94 -7.63 17.29
N SER A 282 19.49 -8.86 17.04
CA SER A 282 20.35 -9.96 16.58
C SER A 282 19.75 -10.69 15.39
N ALA A 283 20.60 -11.40 14.61
CA ALA A 283 20.11 -12.21 13.50
C ALA A 283 19.10 -13.28 13.98
N SER A 284 19.36 -13.93 15.13
CA SER A 284 18.46 -14.92 15.71
C SER A 284 17.09 -14.32 16.04
N ASN A 285 17.06 -13.19 16.75
CA ASN A 285 15.81 -12.54 17.14
C ASN A 285 15.02 -12.05 15.92
N ARG A 286 15.71 -11.48 14.93
CA ARG A 286 15.09 -11.08 13.66
C ARG A 286 14.44 -12.25 12.93
N ASN A 287 15.10 -13.42 12.90
CA ASN A 287 14.53 -14.62 12.30
C ASN A 287 13.28 -15.09 13.06
N THR A 288 13.30 -15.06 14.39
CA THR A 288 12.15 -15.43 15.22
C THR A 288 10.96 -14.51 14.98
N LEU A 289 11.16 -13.18 15.00
CA LEU A 289 10.09 -12.21 14.80
C LEU A 289 9.55 -12.27 13.36
N ALA A 290 10.44 -12.35 12.37
CA ALA A 290 10.06 -12.50 10.97
C ALA A 290 9.25 -13.78 10.76
N GLY A 291 9.66 -14.89 11.38
CA GLY A 291 8.95 -16.17 11.32
C GLY A 291 7.54 -16.09 11.90
N ALA A 292 7.36 -15.42 13.04
CA ALA A 292 6.05 -15.22 13.65
C ALA A 292 5.12 -14.39 12.74
N LEU A 293 5.62 -13.27 12.20
CA LEU A 293 4.86 -12.40 11.30
C LEU A 293 4.51 -13.10 9.98
N VAL A 294 5.46 -13.77 9.33
CA VAL A 294 5.21 -14.53 8.08
C VAL A 294 4.22 -15.67 8.33
N SER A 295 4.31 -16.35 9.47
CA SER A 295 3.34 -17.40 9.84
C SER A 295 1.93 -16.83 9.97
N ALA A 296 1.76 -15.69 10.64
CA ALA A 296 0.46 -15.02 10.74
C ALA A 296 -0.08 -14.58 9.37
N ILE A 297 0.78 -13.98 8.53
CA ILE A 297 0.41 -13.55 7.17
C ILE A 297 -0.12 -14.73 6.36
N ASN A 298 0.57 -15.87 6.41
CA ASN A 298 0.17 -17.07 5.68
C ASN A 298 -1.10 -17.71 6.26
N GLN A 299 -1.18 -17.81 7.59
CA GLN A 299 -2.31 -18.43 8.29
C GLN A 299 -3.63 -17.69 8.02
N TYR A 300 -3.59 -16.35 7.98
CA TYR A 300 -4.78 -15.52 7.82
C TYR A 300 -4.97 -14.97 6.40
N GLY A 301 -4.10 -15.32 5.45
CA GLY A 301 -4.21 -14.87 4.06
C GLY A 301 -4.06 -13.35 3.89
N LEU A 302 -3.16 -12.74 4.67
CA LEU A 302 -2.95 -11.29 4.71
C LEU A 302 -2.13 -10.81 3.51
N ASP A 303 -2.31 -9.55 3.15
CA ASP A 303 -1.65 -8.92 2.01
C ASP A 303 -0.25 -8.38 2.37
N GLY A 304 0.09 -8.32 3.66
CA GLY A 304 1.42 -7.92 4.11
C GLY A 304 1.55 -7.63 5.60
N VAL A 305 2.61 -6.90 5.93
CA VAL A 305 2.93 -6.44 7.28
C VAL A 305 3.25 -4.94 7.29
N ASP A 306 2.87 -4.29 8.36
CA ASP A 306 3.19 -2.91 8.68
C ASP A 306 3.95 -2.84 10.00
N LEU A 307 5.10 -2.16 10.00
CA LEU A 307 5.96 -2.01 11.17
C LEU A 307 5.71 -0.66 11.82
N ASP A 308 4.90 -0.63 12.87
CA ASP A 308 4.61 0.56 13.64
C ASP A 308 5.53 0.61 14.88
N TRP A 309 6.84 0.77 14.63
CA TRP A 309 7.84 0.90 15.69
C TRP A 309 8.03 2.37 16.05
N GLU A 310 7.62 2.74 17.26
CA GLU A 310 7.66 4.09 17.81
C GLU A 310 8.65 4.24 19.00
N TYR A 311 9.95 4.53 18.78
CA TYR A 311 10.64 4.66 17.48
C TYR A 311 12.02 3.98 17.50
N PRO A 312 12.58 3.57 16.36
CA PRO A 312 14.00 3.23 16.29
C PRO A 312 14.85 4.41 16.77
N ASN A 313 15.87 4.13 17.60
CA ASN A 313 16.83 5.13 18.09
C ASN A 313 16.21 6.25 18.95
N SER A 314 14.94 6.14 19.38
CA SER A 314 14.27 7.13 20.22
C SER A 314 13.26 6.45 21.15
N PRO A 315 13.09 6.93 22.39
CA PRO A 315 12.24 6.26 23.36
C PRO A 315 10.75 6.25 23.03
N GLY A 316 10.23 7.16 22.18
CA GLY A 316 8.79 7.27 21.93
C GLY A 316 8.01 7.37 23.26
N ALA A 317 7.10 6.42 23.49
CA ALA A 317 6.34 6.28 24.75
C ALA A 317 7.15 5.79 25.98
N GLY A 318 8.48 5.96 26.00
CA GLY A 318 9.37 5.46 27.06
C GLY A 318 9.86 4.02 26.83
N ASN A 319 9.82 3.54 25.59
CA ASN A 319 10.26 2.21 25.19
C ASN A 319 11.79 2.07 25.25
N PRO A 320 12.32 0.84 25.46
CA PRO A 320 13.74 0.55 25.25
C PRO A 320 14.16 0.80 23.79
N TYR A 321 15.31 1.44 23.62
CA TYR A 321 15.92 1.72 22.32
C TYR A 321 17.44 1.56 22.39
N GLY A 322 18.08 1.41 21.24
CA GLY A 322 19.53 1.27 21.11
C GLY A 322 20.11 2.03 19.91
N PRO A 323 21.42 2.33 19.92
CA PRO A 323 22.07 3.12 18.87
C PRO A 323 22.05 2.43 17.50
N ASN A 324 21.83 1.11 17.45
CA ASN A 324 21.82 0.30 16.23
C ASN A 324 20.42 0.03 15.70
N ASP A 325 19.35 0.58 16.29
CA ASP A 325 17.97 0.23 15.95
C ASP A 325 17.64 0.47 14.48
N ALA A 326 18.02 1.62 13.91
CA ALA A 326 17.80 1.91 12.51
C ALA A 326 18.51 0.89 11.58
N ALA A 327 19.77 0.55 11.86
CA ALA A 327 20.50 -0.46 11.09
C ALA A 327 19.89 -1.87 11.23
N ASN A 328 19.41 -2.19 12.44
CA ASN A 328 18.70 -3.42 12.72
C ASN A 328 17.34 -3.49 12.01
N LEU A 329 16.62 -2.37 11.93
CA LEU A 329 15.38 -2.24 11.16
C LEU A 329 15.63 -2.49 9.68
N LEU A 330 16.67 -1.91 9.08
CA LEU A 330 17.03 -2.17 7.67
C LEU A 330 17.28 -3.66 7.44
N SER A 331 18.04 -4.28 8.34
CA SER A 331 18.32 -5.73 8.29
C SER A 331 17.04 -6.56 8.41
N PHE A 332 16.11 -6.15 9.28
CA PHE A 332 14.85 -6.83 9.50
C PHE A 332 13.90 -6.71 8.29
N VAL A 333 13.77 -5.52 7.72
CA VAL A 333 12.93 -5.27 6.54
C VAL A 333 13.49 -5.99 5.30
N THR A 334 14.82 -6.04 5.15
CA THR A 334 15.49 -6.82 4.10
C THR A 334 15.18 -8.32 4.25
N LEU A 335 15.23 -8.83 5.48
CA LEU A 335 14.88 -10.22 5.79
C LEU A 335 13.42 -10.51 5.45
N LEU A 336 12.48 -9.68 5.93
CA LEU A 336 11.06 -9.80 5.62
C LEU A 336 10.81 -9.80 4.11
N ARG A 337 11.44 -8.88 3.36
CA ARG A 337 11.31 -8.84 1.90
C ARG A 337 11.79 -10.12 1.24
N SER A 338 12.90 -10.69 1.71
CA SER A 338 13.43 -11.95 1.18
C SER A 338 12.49 -13.15 1.39
N TRP A 339 11.72 -13.16 2.48
CA TRP A 339 10.81 -14.27 2.83
C TRP A 339 9.40 -14.09 2.25
N LEU A 340 8.90 -12.86 2.27
CA LEU A 340 7.56 -12.52 1.78
C LEU A 340 7.51 -12.33 0.26
N GLY A 341 8.67 -12.17 -0.37
CA GLY A 341 8.78 -11.94 -1.80
C GLY A 341 8.31 -10.54 -2.22
N PRO A 342 8.23 -10.28 -3.54
CA PRO A 342 7.97 -8.96 -4.10
C PRO A 342 6.52 -8.48 -3.90
N SER A 343 5.56 -9.41 -3.87
CA SER A 343 4.12 -9.11 -3.96
C SER A 343 3.49 -8.71 -2.63
N LYS A 344 4.09 -9.06 -1.48
CA LYS A 344 3.52 -8.68 -0.18
C LYS A 344 3.82 -7.22 0.16
N ILE A 345 2.87 -6.57 0.82
CA ILE A 345 3.06 -5.22 1.37
C ILE A 345 4.04 -5.32 2.55
N ILE A 346 5.06 -4.47 2.52
CA ILE A 346 5.88 -4.17 3.70
C ILE A 346 5.83 -2.66 3.87
N SER A 347 5.14 -2.19 4.89
CA SER A 347 5.08 -0.78 5.25
C SER A 347 5.61 -0.52 6.64
N ALA A 348 5.75 0.75 6.98
CA ALA A 348 6.07 1.18 8.33
C ALA A 348 5.36 2.50 8.61
N ALA A 349 4.84 2.66 9.83
CA ALA A 349 4.44 3.97 10.34
C ALA A 349 5.68 4.74 10.78
N VAL A 350 5.76 6.01 10.39
CA VAL A 350 6.96 6.82 10.57
C VAL A 350 6.62 8.25 10.99
N ALA A 351 7.52 8.89 11.72
CA ALA A 351 7.41 10.31 12.07
C ALA A 351 7.61 11.22 10.85
N HIS A 352 7.45 12.53 11.05
CA HIS A 352 7.75 13.55 10.02
C HIS A 352 9.19 13.50 9.52
N LEU A 353 10.11 13.07 10.39
CA LEU A 353 11.53 12.93 10.08
C LEU A 353 11.88 11.50 9.64
N PRO A 354 12.87 11.33 8.73
CA PRO A 354 13.55 10.05 8.55
C PRO A 354 14.01 9.45 9.89
N TRP A 355 14.09 8.12 9.95
CA TRP A 355 14.58 7.42 11.16
C TRP A 355 15.89 8.03 11.67
N LEU A 356 16.04 8.06 12.99
CA LEU A 356 17.25 8.58 13.61
C LEU A 356 18.40 7.57 13.50
N GLY A 357 19.59 8.05 13.18
CA GLY A 357 20.82 7.27 13.24
C GLY A 357 21.36 7.13 14.66
N SER A 358 22.49 6.41 14.79
CA SER A 358 23.20 6.24 16.07
C SER A 358 23.68 7.55 16.70
N ASN A 359 23.79 8.61 15.91
CA ASN A 359 24.14 9.97 16.35
C ASN A 359 22.93 10.80 16.80
N GLY A 360 21.72 10.23 16.84
CA GLY A 360 20.48 10.93 17.20
C GLY A 360 19.99 11.93 16.16
N GLN A 361 20.61 11.96 14.96
CA GLN A 361 20.18 12.82 13.85
C GLN A 361 19.39 12.00 12.82
N PRO A 362 18.43 12.59 12.09
CA PRO A 362 17.75 11.92 10.98
C PRO A 362 18.76 11.37 9.96
N LEU A 363 18.50 10.17 9.46
CA LEU A 363 19.30 9.57 8.39
C LEU A 363 19.23 10.42 7.12
N TYR A 364 20.39 10.70 6.53
CA TYR A 364 20.50 11.47 5.29
C TYR A 364 20.18 10.65 4.04
N ASP A 365 20.24 9.32 4.13
CA ASP A 365 19.94 8.39 3.05
C ASP A 365 19.17 7.18 3.59
N VAL A 366 17.93 7.04 3.14
CA VAL A 366 17.03 5.93 3.44
C VAL A 366 16.64 5.15 2.17
N SER A 367 17.35 5.34 1.06
CA SER A 367 17.09 4.67 -0.22
C SER A 367 17.14 3.15 -0.12
N ALA A 368 17.99 2.61 0.76
CA ALA A 368 18.05 1.18 1.04
C ALA A 368 16.76 0.65 1.67
N TYR A 369 16.10 1.42 2.54
CA TYR A 369 14.79 1.07 3.10
C TYR A 369 13.71 1.17 2.00
N ALA A 370 13.74 2.25 1.22
CA ALA A 370 12.81 2.45 0.11
C ALA A 370 12.88 1.35 -0.94
N ALA A 371 14.03 0.70 -1.12
CA ALA A 371 14.20 -0.46 -2.00
C ALA A 371 13.48 -1.72 -1.49
N GLN A 372 13.35 -1.88 -0.17
CA GLN A 372 12.75 -3.07 0.45
C GLN A 372 11.28 -2.88 0.82
N MET A 373 10.85 -1.65 1.12
CA MET A 373 9.48 -1.33 1.51
C MET A 373 8.58 -0.99 0.33
N SER A 374 7.30 -1.28 0.46
CA SER A 374 6.26 -0.90 -0.49
C SER A 374 6.00 0.60 -0.42
N TYR A 375 5.77 1.11 0.79
CA TYR A 375 5.59 2.52 1.13
C TYR A 375 5.79 2.72 2.64
N VAL A 376 5.86 3.97 3.10
CA VAL A 376 5.78 4.33 4.51
C VAL A 376 4.57 5.23 4.78
N ASN A 377 4.02 5.11 5.97
CA ASN A 377 2.86 5.82 6.48
C ASN A 377 3.34 6.97 7.38
N ILE A 378 3.41 8.19 6.85
CA ILE A 378 3.84 9.36 7.62
C ILE A 378 2.73 9.74 8.60
N MET A 379 2.99 9.63 9.89
CA MET A 379 2.09 10.01 10.97
C MET A 379 2.07 11.53 11.12
N ASN A 380 1.43 12.23 10.18
CA ASN A 380 1.32 13.70 10.19
C ASN A 380 0.22 14.19 11.16
N TYR A 381 0.40 13.84 12.42
CA TYR A 381 -0.45 14.19 13.56
C TYR A 381 0.38 14.11 14.84
N ASP A 382 -0.23 14.40 15.98
CA ASP A 382 0.44 14.47 17.30
C ASP A 382 1.61 15.46 17.34
N VAL A 383 1.57 16.48 16.48
CA VAL A 383 2.53 17.60 16.50
C VAL A 383 2.32 18.45 17.75
N TRP A 384 1.07 18.61 18.18
CA TRP A 384 0.75 19.40 19.36
C TRP A 384 -0.38 18.75 20.18
N GLY A 385 -0.01 18.21 21.33
CA GLY A 385 -0.96 17.63 22.29
C GLY A 385 -1.71 18.67 23.14
N ALA A 386 -2.64 18.18 23.96
CA ALA A 386 -3.38 19.03 24.90
C ALA A 386 -2.43 19.79 25.85
N SER A 387 -2.61 21.11 25.98
CA SER A 387 -1.78 21.95 26.85
C SER A 387 -2.44 23.29 27.17
N ALA A 388 -1.94 24.01 28.17
CA ALA A 388 -2.41 25.38 28.45
C ALA A 388 -2.18 26.36 27.28
N ASN A 389 -1.25 26.03 26.37
CA ASN A 389 -0.90 26.78 25.17
C ASN A 389 -1.18 25.93 23.92
N PRO A 390 -2.45 25.70 23.56
CA PRO A 390 -2.81 24.80 22.46
C PRO A 390 -2.23 25.30 21.13
N GLY A 391 -1.81 24.36 20.27
CA GLY A 391 -1.30 24.58 18.92
C GLY A 391 -1.83 23.52 17.95
N PRO A 392 -1.49 23.61 16.66
CA PRO A 392 -2.06 22.74 15.63
C PRO A 392 -1.60 21.28 15.79
N ASN A 393 -2.55 20.34 15.89
CA ASN A 393 -2.27 18.91 16.06
C ASN A 393 -1.62 18.28 14.80
N ALA A 394 -2.13 18.64 13.63
CA ALA A 394 -1.72 18.03 12.35
C ALA A 394 -1.57 19.12 11.28
N PRO A 395 -0.58 20.01 11.36
CA PRO A 395 -0.39 21.07 10.38
C PRO A 395 -0.13 20.50 8.97
N MET A 396 -0.74 21.11 7.95
CA MET A 396 -0.43 20.80 6.54
C MET A 396 0.95 21.35 6.17
N ALA A 397 1.26 22.58 6.59
CA ALA A 397 2.51 23.26 6.28
C ALA A 397 2.84 24.35 7.31
N ASN A 398 4.02 24.94 7.20
CA ASN A 398 4.42 26.15 7.92
C ASN A 398 4.20 27.39 7.01
N LEU A 399 2.95 27.67 6.65
CA LEU A 399 2.61 28.61 5.56
C LEU A 399 3.02 30.06 5.86
N CYS A 400 3.14 30.41 7.15
CA CYS A 400 3.56 31.74 7.60
C CYS A 400 5.05 31.83 7.97
N GLY A 401 5.80 30.72 7.96
CA GLY A 401 7.18 30.68 8.42
C GLY A 401 7.38 30.81 9.94
N THR A 402 6.30 30.86 10.73
CA THR A 402 6.33 31.13 12.17
C THR A 402 6.15 29.90 13.06
N SER A 403 6.05 28.71 12.48
CA SER A 403 5.84 27.48 13.26
C SER A 403 6.96 27.28 14.29
N TRP A 404 6.60 26.95 15.52
CA TRP A 404 7.58 26.54 16.54
C TRP A 404 8.10 25.12 16.31
N GLN A 405 7.43 24.35 15.45
CA GLN A 405 7.84 23.01 15.03
C GLN A 405 7.87 22.94 13.50
N PRO A 406 8.74 23.71 12.83
CA PRO A 406 8.73 23.87 11.38
C PRO A 406 8.99 22.56 10.62
N GLN A 407 9.66 21.60 11.25
CA GLN A 407 9.93 20.26 10.71
C GLN A 407 8.73 19.30 10.79
N ALA A 408 7.67 19.63 11.54
CA ALA A 408 6.55 18.76 11.85
C ALA A 408 5.28 19.23 11.14
N SER A 409 5.20 19.02 9.82
CA SER A 409 4.03 19.26 8.98
C SER A 409 4.04 18.35 7.75
N ALA A 410 2.92 18.22 7.02
CA ALA A 410 2.85 17.38 5.83
C ALA A 410 3.89 17.78 4.78
N GLN A 411 4.02 19.09 4.54
CA GLN A 411 5.01 19.65 3.62
C GLN A 411 6.44 19.39 4.07
N ALA A 412 6.74 19.61 5.36
CA ALA A 412 8.08 19.36 5.88
C ALA A 412 8.43 17.87 5.81
N ALA A 413 7.50 16.97 6.16
CA ALA A 413 7.72 15.54 6.11
C ALA A 413 8.00 15.05 4.68
N LEU A 414 7.21 15.47 3.71
CA LEU A 414 7.46 15.16 2.30
C LEU A 414 8.87 15.59 1.87
N ASN A 415 9.25 16.84 2.17
CA ASN A 415 10.56 17.37 1.79
C ASN A 415 11.71 16.60 2.44
N GLN A 416 11.58 16.26 3.73
CA GLN A 416 12.64 15.58 4.49
C GLN A 416 12.83 14.13 4.05
N TRP A 417 11.73 13.38 3.87
CA TRP A 417 11.80 11.99 3.40
C TRP A 417 12.28 11.88 1.95
N THR A 418 11.86 12.80 1.07
CA THR A 418 12.33 12.81 -0.33
C THR A 418 13.77 13.27 -0.47
N ALA A 419 14.22 14.25 0.33
CA ALA A 419 15.62 14.64 0.41
C ALA A 419 16.52 13.49 0.89
N ALA A 420 15.99 12.63 1.78
CA ALA A 420 16.67 11.42 2.23
C ALA A 420 16.57 10.23 1.24
N GLY A 421 16.01 10.42 0.04
CA GLY A 421 15.97 9.40 -1.01
C GLY A 421 14.79 8.43 -0.95
N PHE A 422 13.77 8.69 -0.13
CA PHE A 422 12.50 7.95 -0.17
C PHE A 422 11.56 8.55 -1.24
N PRO A 423 11.14 7.80 -2.28
CA PRO A 423 10.33 8.38 -3.35
C PRO A 423 8.97 8.89 -2.86
N ALA A 424 8.54 10.07 -3.30
CA ALA A 424 7.24 10.65 -2.94
C ALA A 424 6.08 9.67 -3.18
N SER A 425 6.09 8.95 -4.31
CA SER A 425 5.09 7.95 -4.66
C SER A 425 5.02 6.74 -3.71
N LYS A 426 5.94 6.64 -2.75
CA LYS A 426 5.97 5.64 -1.67
C LYS A 426 5.75 6.25 -0.29
N LEU A 427 5.32 7.51 -0.21
CA LEU A 427 4.94 8.18 1.04
C LEU A 427 3.43 8.30 1.07
N LEU A 428 2.78 7.73 2.09
CA LEU A 428 1.36 7.96 2.36
C LEU A 428 1.23 9.01 3.47
N LEU A 429 0.37 10.00 3.26
CA LEU A 429 0.13 11.06 4.23
C LEU A 429 -0.92 10.61 5.26
N GLY A 430 -0.52 10.52 6.53
CA GLY A 430 -1.42 10.26 7.63
C GLY A 430 -2.25 11.49 7.96
N VAL A 431 -3.54 11.29 8.19
CA VAL A 431 -4.46 12.35 8.62
C VAL A 431 -5.29 11.85 9.81
N PRO A 432 -5.41 12.65 10.90
CA PRO A 432 -6.09 12.19 12.11
C PRO A 432 -7.60 12.34 11.99
N LEU A 433 -8.34 11.39 12.55
CA LEU A 433 -9.80 11.48 12.75
C LEU A 433 -10.14 11.85 14.21
N TYR A 434 -9.25 12.62 14.84
CA TYR A 434 -9.33 13.01 16.25
C TYR A 434 -8.70 14.38 16.47
N GLY A 435 -8.87 14.89 17.69
CA GLY A 435 -8.27 16.12 18.18
C GLY A 435 -7.80 16.04 19.63
N TYR A 436 -7.39 17.16 20.18
CA TYR A 436 -6.99 17.31 21.59
C TYR A 436 -7.80 18.40 22.28
N VAL A 437 -8.23 18.13 23.51
CA VAL A 437 -8.98 19.09 24.34
C VAL A 437 -8.07 19.68 25.41
N SER A 438 -7.89 21.00 25.34
CA SER A 438 -7.02 21.78 26.20
C SER A 438 -7.83 22.64 27.17
N GLN A 439 -7.42 22.67 28.44
CA GLN A 439 -7.90 23.66 29.40
C GLN A 439 -7.19 25.00 29.11
N SER A 440 -7.85 25.87 28.34
CA SER A 440 -7.28 27.15 27.89
C SER A 440 -8.38 28.15 27.56
N SER A 441 -8.16 29.43 27.86
CA SER A 441 -9.04 30.52 27.47
C SER A 441 -8.61 31.20 26.15
N LYS A 442 -7.59 30.66 25.47
CA LYS A 442 -7.09 31.24 24.23
C LYS A 442 -8.14 31.15 23.12
N THR A 443 -8.18 32.20 22.30
CA THR A 443 -9.04 32.30 21.11
C THR A 443 -8.24 32.16 19.81
N VAL A 444 -6.92 31.96 19.91
CA VAL A 444 -5.99 31.71 18.81
C VAL A 444 -4.99 30.64 19.22
N LEU A 445 -4.53 29.85 18.25
CA LEU A 445 -3.52 28.82 18.49
C LEU A 445 -2.14 29.43 18.75
N THR A 446 -1.31 28.68 19.47
CA THR A 446 0.07 29.01 19.81
C THR A 446 1.01 28.34 18.81
N GLY A 447 2.17 28.96 18.59
CA GLY A 447 3.24 28.35 17.79
C GLY A 447 2.97 28.34 16.29
N SER A 448 2.00 29.13 15.82
CA SER A 448 1.64 29.36 14.42
C SER A 448 0.99 30.74 14.38
N LEU A 449 1.74 31.78 13.97
CA LEU A 449 1.31 33.18 14.07
C LEU A 449 1.25 33.80 12.69
N MET A 450 0.07 34.31 12.31
CA MET A 450 -0.03 35.19 11.15
C MET A 450 0.83 36.44 11.40
N PRO A 451 1.79 36.78 10.53
CA PRO A 451 2.55 38.01 10.66
C PRO A 451 1.61 39.21 10.61
N SER A 452 1.93 40.28 11.35
CA SER A 452 1.11 41.50 11.33
C SER A 452 1.08 42.09 9.91
N ALA A 453 0.03 42.82 9.56
CA ALA A 453 -0.06 43.51 8.26
C ALA A 453 1.18 44.37 7.96
N SER A 454 1.75 44.99 8.99
CA SER A 454 2.99 45.76 8.88
C SER A 454 4.24 44.90 8.59
N MET A 455 4.33 43.69 9.15
CA MET A 455 5.40 42.74 8.81
C MET A 455 5.25 42.20 7.39
N LEU A 456 4.01 41.94 6.96
CA LEU A 456 3.73 41.53 5.58
C LEU A 456 4.12 42.61 4.57
N LEU A 457 3.87 43.88 4.88
CA LEU A 457 4.32 45.03 4.08
C LEU A 457 5.86 45.15 4.02
N LEU A 458 6.56 44.86 5.12
CA LEU A 458 8.03 44.86 5.15
C LEU A 458 8.63 43.71 4.32
N GLN A 459 8.01 42.54 4.35
CA GLN A 459 8.42 41.37 3.58
C GLN A 459 8.19 41.58 2.07
N GLN A 460 7.09 42.23 1.69
CA GLN A 460 6.84 42.69 0.30
C GLN A 460 7.92 43.63 -0.22
N ASN A 461 8.52 44.46 0.65
CA ASN A 461 9.55 45.42 0.26
C ASN A 461 10.97 44.81 0.21
N GLN A 462 11.19 43.62 0.78
CA GLN A 462 12.49 42.92 0.73
C GLN A 462 12.62 41.98 -0.48
N ASP A 463 11.52 41.48 -1.03
CA ASP A 463 11.52 40.61 -2.22
C ASP A 463 11.57 41.38 -3.56
N THR A 464 11.66 42.72 -3.52
CA THR A 464 11.69 43.61 -4.70
C THR A 464 13.09 44.08 -5.12
N GLU A 465 14.09 43.20 -5.11
CA GLU A 465 15.29 43.37 -5.93
C GLU A 465 15.39 42.22 -6.95
N ILE A 466 14.73 42.40 -8.11
CA ILE A 466 15.33 42.40 -9.47
C ILE A 466 14.23 42.30 -10.54
N GLU A 467 14.23 43.34 -11.37
CA GLU A 467 13.68 43.55 -12.72
C GLU A 467 12.16 43.64 -12.99
N SER A 468 11.89 44.77 -13.66
CA SER A 468 10.62 45.41 -13.98
C SER A 468 9.96 44.87 -15.24
N ASP A 469 8.69 44.51 -15.12
CA ASP A 469 7.65 44.89 -16.09
C ASP A 469 6.54 45.57 -15.27
N GLY A 470 6.45 46.88 -15.42
CA GLY A 470 5.86 47.82 -14.49
C GLY A 470 4.33 47.89 -14.47
N THR A 471 3.61 46.78 -14.59
CA THR A 471 2.15 46.80 -14.39
C THR A 471 1.65 45.49 -13.78
N THR A 472 1.68 45.45 -12.44
CA THR A 472 0.78 44.77 -11.48
C THR A 472 1.63 44.17 -10.35
N PRO A 473 1.49 44.61 -9.08
CA PRO A 473 2.16 43.96 -7.95
C PRO A 473 1.73 42.50 -7.89
N LYS A 474 2.69 41.56 -7.82
CA LYS A 474 2.38 40.19 -7.43
C LYS A 474 1.85 40.24 -5.99
N SER A 475 0.54 40.12 -5.83
CA SER A 475 -0.07 39.79 -4.55
C SER A 475 0.66 38.57 -3.99
N MET A 476 1.14 38.66 -2.75
CA MET A 476 1.39 37.44 -1.97
C MET A 476 0.03 36.76 -1.81
N THR A 477 -0.27 35.83 -2.71
CA THR A 477 -1.36 34.89 -2.52
C THR A 477 -0.92 33.95 -1.42
N PHE A 478 -1.26 34.28 -0.18
CA PHE A 478 -1.45 33.23 0.82
C PHE A 478 -2.37 32.21 0.15
N LEU A 479 -2.01 30.92 0.19
CA LEU A 479 -3.03 29.91 -0.09
C LEU A 479 -4.22 30.31 0.77
N ASN A 480 -5.35 30.58 0.11
CA ASN A 480 -6.62 30.80 0.74
C ASN A 480 -6.94 29.53 1.55
N GLY A 481 -6.40 29.42 2.77
CA GLY A 481 -7.04 28.70 3.87
C GLY A 481 -8.33 29.41 4.30
N ALA A 482 -8.78 30.40 3.53
CA ALA A 482 -10.08 31.04 3.60
C ALA A 482 -11.18 30.04 3.20
N HIS A 483 -11.33 28.98 3.98
CA HIS A 483 -12.66 28.44 4.18
C HIS A 483 -13.50 29.61 4.72
N PRO A 484 -14.68 29.89 4.14
CA PRO A 484 -15.56 30.93 4.65
C PRO A 484 -15.67 30.77 6.16
N ASN A 485 -15.54 31.86 6.93
CA ASN A 485 -15.63 31.79 8.38
C ASN A 485 -16.82 30.88 8.73
N PRO A 486 -16.60 29.72 9.35
CA PRO A 486 -17.65 28.73 9.52
C PRO A 486 -18.67 29.16 10.57
N SER A 487 -18.67 30.43 10.99
CA SER A 487 -19.72 31.08 11.77
C SER A 487 -21.05 31.07 11.01
N HIS A 488 -21.68 29.90 10.97
CA HIS A 488 -23.05 29.69 10.54
C HIS A 488 -23.72 28.87 11.63
N LYS A 489 -24.57 29.54 12.40
CA LYS A 489 -25.47 28.94 13.38
C LYS A 489 -26.66 28.34 12.64
N GLU A 490 -26.51 27.13 12.10
CA GLU A 490 -27.68 26.37 11.66
C GLU A 490 -28.33 25.71 12.89
N GLY A 491 -29.49 26.25 13.28
CA GLY A 491 -30.23 25.78 14.45
C GLY A 491 -29.65 26.31 15.76
N GLU A 492 -30.49 26.98 16.54
CA GLU A 492 -30.14 27.44 17.88
C GLU A 492 -30.02 26.20 18.79
N VAL A 493 -28.82 25.61 18.88
CA VAL A 493 -28.58 24.52 19.84
C VAL A 493 -28.69 25.14 21.24
N THR A 494 -29.83 24.90 21.89
CA THR A 494 -30.17 25.45 23.21
C THR A 494 -29.40 24.79 24.35
N ILE A 495 -28.74 23.66 24.09
CA ILE A 495 -27.92 22.94 25.06
C ILE A 495 -26.44 23.27 24.83
N GLN A 496 -25.77 23.77 25.86
CA GLN A 496 -24.33 23.99 25.86
C GLN A 496 -23.61 22.63 25.80
N ALA A 497 -22.70 22.46 24.85
CA ALA A 497 -21.78 21.32 24.84
C ALA A 497 -20.80 21.48 26.02
N ASP A 498 -20.38 20.37 26.61
CA ASP A 498 -19.40 20.38 27.71
C ASP A 498 -18.31 19.35 27.44
N LEU A 499 -17.14 19.85 27.04
CA LEU A 499 -15.95 19.04 26.76
C LEU A 499 -14.92 19.09 27.89
N ARG A 500 -15.24 19.67 29.06
CA ARG A 500 -14.28 19.81 30.17
C ARG A 500 -13.81 18.46 30.73
N GLY A 501 -14.63 17.41 30.61
CA GLY A 501 -14.25 16.04 30.96
C GLY A 501 -13.12 15.45 30.12
N TYR A 502 -12.84 16.04 28.95
CA TYR A 502 -11.75 15.63 28.05
C TYR A 502 -10.47 16.46 28.23
N TRP A 503 -10.40 17.42 29.16
CA TRP A 503 -9.19 18.21 29.34
C TRP A 503 -7.95 17.33 29.52
N GLY A 504 -6.90 17.65 28.75
CA GLY A 504 -5.65 16.90 28.75
C GLY A 504 -5.68 15.62 27.90
N GLN A 505 -6.78 15.33 27.21
CA GLN A 505 -7.00 14.07 26.50
C GLN A 505 -7.22 14.28 25.01
N GLN A 506 -7.00 13.20 24.27
CA GLN A 506 -7.45 13.06 22.89
C GLN A 506 -8.98 12.90 22.86
N ILE A 507 -9.63 13.39 21.81
CA ILE A 507 -11.06 13.20 21.55
C ILE A 507 -11.29 12.75 20.11
N ALA A 508 -12.06 11.69 19.90
CA ALA A 508 -12.41 11.25 18.54
C ALA A 508 -13.32 12.29 17.86
N PHE A 509 -13.21 12.45 16.54
CA PHE A 509 -14.01 13.45 15.82
C PHE A 509 -15.51 13.23 16.04
N LYS A 510 -15.99 11.99 15.96
CA LYS A 510 -17.39 11.63 16.25
C LYS A 510 -17.86 12.04 17.65
N ASP A 511 -16.97 12.13 18.63
CA ASP A 511 -17.31 12.51 20.01
C ASP A 511 -17.40 14.04 20.14
N ILE A 512 -16.62 14.79 19.35
CA ILE A 512 -16.80 16.24 19.18
C ILE A 512 -18.20 16.51 18.60
N VAL A 513 -18.59 15.79 17.55
CA VAL A 513 -19.94 15.87 16.96
C VAL A 513 -21.00 15.46 17.97
N GLY A 514 -20.81 14.32 18.65
CA GLY A 514 -21.76 13.79 19.64
C GLY A 514 -21.97 14.70 20.85
N SER A 515 -20.98 15.53 21.20
CA SER A 515 -21.12 16.55 22.25
C SER A 515 -21.98 17.75 21.83
N GLY A 516 -22.20 17.95 20.52
CA GLY A 516 -22.85 19.12 19.96
C GLY A 516 -21.94 20.36 19.82
N ALA A 517 -20.63 20.24 20.12
CA ALA A 517 -19.66 21.34 19.94
C ALA A 517 -19.45 21.71 18.46
N ILE A 518 -19.69 20.75 17.56
CA ILE A 518 -19.87 20.98 16.11
C ILE A 518 -21.12 20.27 15.63
N VAL A 519 -21.75 20.83 14.60
CA VAL A 519 -22.97 20.30 13.99
C VAL A 519 -22.73 20.03 12.53
N LYS A 520 -23.13 18.84 12.08
CA LYS A 520 -23.05 18.44 10.68
C LYS A 520 -24.08 19.21 9.85
N ARG A 521 -23.63 19.78 8.73
CA ARG A 521 -24.44 20.55 7.80
C ARG A 521 -24.95 19.69 6.65
N ALA A 522 -25.93 20.22 5.91
CA ALA A 522 -26.51 19.56 4.76
C ALA A 522 -25.52 19.36 3.59
N ASP A 523 -24.47 20.18 3.51
CA ASP A 523 -23.40 20.09 2.50
C ASP A 523 -22.32 19.03 2.85
N GLY A 524 -22.45 18.37 4.00
CA GLY A 524 -21.50 17.38 4.49
C GLY A 524 -20.31 17.96 5.28
N ASN A 525 -20.22 19.28 5.42
CA ASN A 525 -19.25 19.95 6.28
C ASN A 525 -19.79 20.14 7.71
N TYR A 526 -18.99 20.77 8.57
CA TYR A 526 -19.33 21.00 9.97
C TYR A 526 -19.36 22.50 10.29
N GLY A 527 -20.26 22.87 11.20
CA GLY A 527 -20.36 24.20 11.75
C GLY A 527 -20.21 24.22 13.27
N GLU A 528 -20.02 25.41 13.82
CA GLU A 528 -19.96 25.62 15.26
C GLU A 528 -21.30 25.29 15.96
N GLY A 529 -21.23 24.77 17.18
CA GLY A 529 -22.40 24.43 17.98
C GLY A 529 -22.11 24.45 19.49
N GLY A 530 -23.15 24.28 20.30
CA GLY A 530 -23.00 24.01 21.74
C GLY A 530 -22.25 25.10 22.53
N GLY A 531 -22.26 26.35 22.07
CA GLY A 531 -21.55 27.46 22.71
C GLY A 531 -20.05 27.55 22.38
N PHE A 532 -19.53 26.65 21.54
CA PHE A 532 -18.19 26.77 20.97
C PHE A 532 -18.19 27.70 19.77
N THR A 533 -17.06 28.36 19.55
CA THR A 533 -16.77 29.12 18.33
C THR A 533 -15.76 28.34 17.52
N MET A 534 -16.07 28.13 16.23
CA MET A 534 -15.14 27.51 15.29
C MET A 534 -14.24 28.56 14.67
N ALA A 535 -12.95 28.25 14.56
CA ALA A 535 -11.95 29.14 13.98
C ALA A 535 -10.94 28.34 13.15
N TRP A 536 -10.16 29.07 12.35
CA TRP A 536 -9.19 28.49 11.43
C TRP A 536 -7.81 29.11 11.63
N ASP A 537 -6.78 28.28 11.72
CA ASP A 537 -5.39 28.72 11.67
C ASP A 537 -4.85 28.64 10.24
N ASN A 538 -4.82 29.79 9.57
CA ASN A 538 -4.32 29.92 8.19
C ASN A 538 -2.85 29.49 8.04
N CYS A 539 -2.05 29.59 9.10
CA CYS A 539 -0.62 29.30 9.02
C CYS A 539 -0.33 27.79 8.99
N SER A 540 -1.17 26.98 9.63
CA SER A 540 -1.09 25.52 9.61
C SER A 540 -2.09 24.84 8.67
N ASN A 541 -3.10 25.59 8.21
CA ASN A 541 -4.28 25.10 7.50
C ASN A 541 -5.07 24.05 8.31
N THR A 542 -5.42 24.41 9.55
CA THR A 542 -6.18 23.52 10.45
C THR A 542 -7.31 24.25 11.19
N PRO A 543 -8.44 23.57 11.45
CA PRO A 543 -9.51 24.10 12.27
C PRO A 543 -9.22 23.94 13.77
N TYR A 544 -9.89 24.76 14.58
CA TYR A 544 -9.99 24.58 16.02
C TYR A 544 -11.30 25.14 16.56
N LEU A 545 -11.70 24.68 17.74
CA LEU A 545 -12.84 25.23 18.50
C LEU A 545 -12.31 25.91 19.75
N TYR A 546 -13.01 26.94 20.22
CA TYR A 546 -12.82 27.46 21.55
C TYR A 546 -14.13 27.86 22.23
N ASN A 547 -14.15 27.72 23.54
CA ASN A 547 -15.18 28.27 24.42
C ASN A 547 -14.47 28.94 25.60
N ALA A 548 -14.32 30.27 25.52
CA ALA A 548 -13.58 31.03 26.52
C ALA A 548 -14.26 31.00 27.91
N ALA A 549 -15.60 30.94 27.94
CA ALA A 549 -16.36 30.84 29.19
C ALA A 549 -16.14 29.49 29.89
N GLN A 550 -15.97 28.42 29.13
CA GLN A 550 -15.64 27.09 29.67
C GLN A 550 -14.14 26.84 29.83
N THR A 551 -13.27 27.77 29.41
CA THR A 551 -11.81 27.57 29.35
C THR A 551 -11.42 26.31 28.58
N THR A 552 -12.03 26.11 27.41
CA THR A 552 -11.81 24.91 26.59
C THR A 552 -11.42 25.29 25.17
N VAL A 553 -10.33 24.70 24.66
CA VAL A 553 -9.92 24.75 23.25
C VAL A 553 -9.81 23.32 22.71
N VAL A 554 -10.30 23.08 21.50
CA VAL A 554 -10.21 21.78 20.82
C VAL A 554 -9.47 21.96 19.50
N THR A 555 -8.34 21.28 19.30
CA THR A 555 -7.61 21.28 18.02
C THR A 555 -7.86 19.97 17.32
N TYR A 556 -8.20 19.98 16.03
CA TYR A 556 -8.67 18.80 15.31
C TYR A 556 -8.51 18.98 13.79
N ASP A 557 -8.98 17.99 13.04
CA ASP A 557 -9.12 18.02 11.59
C ASP A 557 -10.59 17.84 11.21
N ASP A 558 -11.07 18.58 10.21
CA ASP A 558 -12.43 18.48 9.67
C ASP A 558 -12.43 18.11 8.19
N THR A 559 -13.60 18.09 7.56
CA THR A 559 -13.73 17.75 6.13
C THR A 559 -12.91 18.65 5.22
N TRP A 560 -12.73 19.93 5.58
CA TRP A 560 -11.96 20.87 4.79
C TRP A 560 -10.46 20.62 4.90
N SER A 561 -9.92 20.58 6.11
CA SER A 561 -8.48 20.38 6.30
C SER A 561 -8.02 19.00 5.84
N LEU A 562 -8.87 17.98 5.99
CA LEU A 562 -8.60 16.64 5.49
C LEU A 562 -8.61 16.57 3.96
N ALA A 563 -9.57 17.22 3.30
CA ALA A 563 -9.61 17.31 1.84
C ALA A 563 -8.42 18.10 1.29
N ASP A 564 -7.99 19.17 1.95
CA ASP A 564 -6.82 19.96 1.58
C ASP A 564 -5.54 19.14 1.70
N LYS A 565 -5.36 18.39 2.80
CA LYS A 565 -4.20 17.49 2.99
C LYS A 565 -4.17 16.35 1.98
N ALA A 566 -5.32 15.75 1.68
CA ALA A 566 -5.43 14.73 0.66
C ALA A 566 -5.12 15.29 -0.75
N SER A 567 -5.61 16.48 -1.06
CA SER A 567 -5.28 17.19 -2.30
C SER A 567 -3.80 17.52 -2.37
N PHE A 568 -3.20 17.99 -1.27
CA PHE A 568 -1.77 18.21 -1.14
C PHE A 568 -0.99 16.93 -1.48
N ALA A 569 -1.36 15.79 -0.89
CA ALA A 569 -0.72 14.51 -1.16
C ALA A 569 -0.79 14.14 -2.65
N ARG A 570 -1.98 14.25 -3.26
CA ARG A 570 -2.20 14.00 -4.69
C ARG A 570 -1.34 14.93 -5.56
N ASP A 571 -1.38 16.23 -5.30
CA ASP A 571 -0.77 17.26 -6.15
C ASP A 571 0.76 17.22 -6.07
N HIS A 572 1.32 16.74 -4.96
CA HIS A 572 2.77 16.55 -4.78
C HIS A 572 3.25 15.14 -5.15
N GLY A 573 2.40 14.30 -5.75
CA GLY A 573 2.76 12.96 -6.22
C GLY A 573 3.08 11.98 -5.10
N MET A 574 2.51 12.19 -3.91
CA MET A 574 2.55 11.22 -2.83
C MET A 574 1.80 9.94 -3.23
N GLY A 575 2.11 8.82 -2.58
CA GLY A 575 1.45 7.54 -2.86
C GLY A 575 -0.03 7.52 -2.50
N GLY A 576 -0.48 8.43 -1.64
CA GLY A 576 -1.86 8.48 -1.13
C GLY A 576 -1.96 9.07 0.26
N ALA A 577 -3.08 8.80 0.94
CA ALA A 577 -3.33 9.19 2.31
C ALA A 577 -3.97 8.04 3.11
N PHE A 578 -3.81 8.08 4.42
CA PHE A 578 -4.44 7.12 5.33
C PHE A 578 -4.96 7.79 6.60
N THR A 579 -5.92 7.16 7.27
CA THR A 579 -6.52 7.66 8.50
C THR A 579 -6.06 6.91 9.75
N TRP A 580 -5.80 7.69 10.82
CA TRP A 580 -5.77 7.19 12.20
C TRP A 580 -6.95 7.79 12.99
N SER A 581 -7.94 7.00 13.39
CA SER A 581 -8.24 5.64 12.92
C SER A 581 -9.73 5.46 12.65
N LEU A 582 -10.09 4.40 11.92
CA LEU A 582 -11.39 4.22 11.27
C LEU A 582 -12.59 4.38 12.22
N ASP A 583 -12.44 4.02 13.49
CA ASP A 583 -13.50 4.09 14.49
C ASP A 583 -13.81 5.47 15.02
N GLN A 584 -12.98 6.46 14.68
CA GLN A 584 -13.10 7.84 15.15
C GLN A 584 -13.87 8.75 14.16
N ASP A 585 -14.14 8.28 12.93
CA ASP A 585 -14.94 8.98 11.91
C ASP A 585 -16.42 9.12 12.32
N ASP A 586 -17.08 10.19 11.88
CA ASP A 586 -18.53 10.34 11.84
C ASP A 586 -19.11 9.58 10.63
N GLY A 587 -19.30 8.27 10.80
CA GLY A 587 -19.83 7.37 9.78
C GLY A 587 -18.81 7.08 8.67
N LEU A 588 -18.73 7.93 7.67
CA LEU A 588 -17.70 7.88 6.59
C LEU A 588 -17.40 9.30 6.07
N THR A 589 -17.81 10.32 6.81
CA THR A 589 -17.86 11.69 6.30
C THR A 589 -16.47 12.23 6.05
N LEU A 590 -15.56 12.02 7.01
CA LEU A 590 -14.18 12.45 6.90
C LEU A 590 -13.46 11.59 5.88
N GLN A 591 -13.68 10.27 5.89
CA GLN A 591 -13.12 9.39 4.86
C GLN A 591 -13.54 9.79 3.44
N ASN A 592 -14.79 10.19 3.23
CA ASN A 592 -15.26 10.65 1.92
C ASN A 592 -14.60 11.97 1.51
N ALA A 593 -14.38 12.91 2.44
CA ALA A 593 -13.65 14.15 2.17
C ALA A 593 -12.19 13.88 1.74
N ILE A 594 -11.52 12.96 2.44
CA ILE A 594 -10.16 12.52 2.11
C ILE A 594 -10.13 11.91 0.70
N ARG A 595 -11.06 11.00 0.39
CA ARG A 595 -11.18 10.41 -0.95
C ARG A 595 -11.42 11.46 -2.03
N GLY A 596 -12.31 12.42 -1.78
CA GLY A 596 -12.56 13.54 -2.68
C GLY A 596 -11.28 14.33 -2.96
N GLY A 597 -10.48 14.65 -1.93
CA GLY A 597 -9.18 15.29 -2.09
C GLY A 597 -8.18 14.44 -2.88
N LEU A 598 -8.19 13.12 -2.74
CA LEU A 598 -7.40 12.20 -3.56
C LEU A 598 -7.90 12.06 -5.01
N GLY A 599 -9.09 12.58 -5.32
CA GLY A 599 -9.74 12.43 -6.64
C GLY A 599 -10.41 11.08 -6.85
N LYS A 600 -11.03 10.51 -5.81
CA LYS A 600 -11.62 9.16 -5.75
C LYS A 600 -13.11 9.12 -5.45
#